data_AF-A0AA88VLN6-F1
#
_entry.id   AF-A0AA88VLN6-F1
#
_cell.length_a   1.000
_cell.length_b   1.000
_cell.length_c   1.000
_cell.angle_alpha   90.00
_cell.angle_beta   90.00
_cell.angle_gamma   90.00
#
_symmetry.space_group_name_H-M   'P 1'
#
loop_
_entity.id
_entity.type
_entity.pdbx_description
1 polymer ?
#
loop_
_entity_poly.entity_id
_entity_poly.type
_entity_poly.pdbx_seq_one_letter_code
_entity_poly.pdbx_strand_id
1 'polypeptide(L)'
;MTRVGRDYGDTMKMEAVLPVSADVMFASSRFPNYKIGPNNHIVEAKEDLKTLSMKEVVARETALLLEQQKRLSVRDLANKFEKGLAAAAKLSDEARLREAASLEKHVLLKKLRDALESLRGRVAGKNKDDVEEAIAMVEALAVQLTQREGELIQEKGEVKKLTNYLKQASEDAKKFVDEERAFARAEIENARAAVQRVEEALQEQEKMSRATGKQDLEELMVEVHEARRIRMLHQPSKVMDMEHELQALRIQLAEKSKHSLLLQKEVLQLFLYVFKSISCFPYQLVFVAYANGGSFFLLTRTSPQLFLMD
;
A
#
# COMPACT_ATOMS: atom_id res chain seq x y z
N MET A 1 50.06 1.79 7.09
CA MET A 1 50.10 0.63 6.17
C MET A 1 48.89 0.70 5.26
N THR A 2 49.14 0.64 3.96
CA THR A 2 48.22 0.68 2.83
C THR A 2 47.34 -0.58 2.73
N ARG A 3 46.22 -0.46 1.98
CA ARG A 3 45.39 -1.49 1.27
C ARG A 3 43.95 -1.61 1.81
N VAL A 4 42.90 -1.78 1.01
CA VAL A 4 42.68 -1.97 -0.44
C VAL A 4 41.18 -1.71 -0.69
N GLY A 5 40.84 -1.02 -1.78
CA GLY A 5 39.46 -0.89 -2.27
C GLY A 5 39.00 -2.17 -2.95
N ARG A 6 37.73 -2.55 -2.76
CA ARG A 6 37.09 -3.66 -3.47
C ARG A 6 36.00 -3.09 -4.37
N ASP A 7 36.30 -3.00 -5.65
CA ASP A 7 35.31 -2.80 -6.71
C ASP A 7 34.40 -4.02 -6.77
N TYR A 8 33.09 -3.81 -6.69
CA TYR A 8 32.08 -4.78 -7.09
C TYR A 8 31.39 -4.25 -8.34
N GLY A 9 31.91 -4.68 -9.50
CA GLY A 9 31.10 -4.77 -10.69
C GLY A 9 30.21 -6.00 -10.55
N ASP A 10 28.90 -5.80 -10.43
CA ASP A 10 27.92 -6.87 -10.58
C ASP A 10 27.04 -6.59 -11.80
N THR A 11 27.34 -7.33 -12.85
CA THR A 11 26.52 -7.49 -14.04
C THR A 11 25.22 -8.20 -13.65
N MET A 12 24.19 -7.44 -13.26
CA MET A 12 22.84 -7.98 -13.18
C MET A 12 22.32 -8.24 -14.60
N LYS A 13 22.33 -9.51 -14.98
CA LYS A 13 21.62 -10.06 -16.13
C LYS A 13 20.16 -9.64 -16.03
N MET A 14 19.62 -9.02 -17.10
CA MET A 14 18.19 -8.78 -17.23
C MET A 14 17.46 -10.13 -17.33
N GLU A 15 17.01 -10.64 -16.20
CA GLU A 15 15.92 -11.60 -16.17
C GLU A 15 14.63 -10.78 -16.36
N ALA A 16 14.02 -10.93 -17.53
CA ALA A 16 12.80 -10.23 -17.91
C ALA A 16 11.66 -10.68 -17.00
N VAL A 17 11.42 -9.91 -15.94
CA VAL A 17 10.18 -9.98 -15.16
C VAL A 17 9.05 -9.61 -16.12
N LEU A 18 8.19 -10.58 -16.43
CA LEU A 18 6.93 -10.32 -17.13
C LEU A 18 6.10 -9.36 -16.27
N PRO A 19 5.75 -8.15 -16.74
CA PRO A 19 4.92 -7.25 -15.97
C PRO A 19 3.49 -7.82 -15.92
N VAL A 20 3.11 -8.30 -14.74
CA VAL A 20 1.72 -8.55 -14.36
C VAL A 20 1.06 -7.19 -14.19
N SER A 21 0.36 -6.71 -15.22
CA SER A 21 -0.75 -5.72 -15.23
C SER A 21 -0.87 -5.14 -16.64
N ALA A 22 -1.49 -5.87 -17.57
CA ALA A 22 -1.71 -5.40 -18.94
C ALA A 22 -2.74 -4.24 -19.04
N ASP A 23 -3.44 -3.93 -17.94
CA ASP A 23 -4.58 -3.00 -17.94
C ASP A 23 -4.24 -1.58 -17.46
N VAL A 24 -2.98 -1.29 -17.10
CA VAL A 24 -2.55 0.07 -16.70
C VAL A 24 -1.37 0.51 -17.55
N MET A 25 -1.67 1.20 -18.65
CA MET A 25 -0.69 1.89 -19.47
C MET A 25 -0.39 3.25 -18.84
N PHE A 26 0.69 3.34 -18.05
CA PHE A 26 1.21 4.64 -17.63
C PHE A 26 1.80 5.37 -18.85
N ALA A 27 1.44 6.64 -19.03
CA ALA A 27 1.93 7.44 -20.16
C ALA A 27 3.46 7.64 -20.16
N SER A 28 4.11 7.38 -19.02
CA SER A 28 5.57 7.39 -18.87
C SER A 28 5.97 6.33 -17.84
N SER A 29 7.03 5.56 -18.14
CA SER A 29 7.68 4.65 -17.19
C SER A 29 8.69 5.36 -16.28
N ARG A 30 8.72 6.70 -16.29
CA ARG A 30 9.64 7.52 -15.49
C ARG A 30 8.87 8.43 -14.54
N PHE A 31 9.40 8.60 -13.34
CA PHE A 31 8.90 9.56 -12.37
C PHE A 31 9.03 11.01 -12.91
N PRO A 32 8.04 11.88 -12.65
CA PRO A 32 8.10 13.29 -13.05
C PRO A 32 9.32 13.98 -12.44
N ASN A 33 10.09 14.69 -13.27
CA ASN A 33 11.21 15.49 -12.79
C ASN A 33 10.69 16.81 -12.19
N TYR A 34 10.55 16.86 -10.87
CA TYR A 34 10.29 18.12 -10.18
C TYR A 34 11.57 18.73 -9.61
N LYS A 35 11.66 20.05 -9.60
CA LYS A 35 12.70 20.79 -8.87
C LYS A 35 12.06 21.51 -7.69
N ILE A 36 12.62 21.35 -6.50
CA ILE A 36 12.16 22.03 -5.29
C ILE A 36 12.82 23.41 -5.24
N GLY A 37 12.02 24.48 -5.27
CA GLY A 37 12.46 25.86 -5.14
C GLY A 37 12.67 26.32 -3.68
N PRO A 38 13.24 27.50 -3.44
CA PRO A 38 13.46 28.02 -2.09
C PRO A 38 12.14 28.22 -1.33
N ASN A 39 11.99 27.64 -0.13
CA ASN A 39 10.73 27.48 0.64
C ASN A 39 9.90 26.21 0.31
N ASN A 40 10.54 25.12 -0.13
CA ASN A 40 9.88 23.81 -0.34
C ASN A 40 8.69 23.82 -1.31
N HIS A 41 8.60 24.82 -2.20
CA HIS A 41 7.58 24.84 -3.23
C HIS A 41 8.05 24.02 -4.43
N ILE A 42 7.20 23.10 -4.89
CA ILE A 42 7.45 22.31 -6.10
C ILE A 42 7.33 23.26 -7.30
N VAL A 43 8.42 23.47 -8.03
CA VAL A 43 8.41 24.18 -9.32
C VAL A 43 8.29 23.13 -10.41
N GLU A 44 7.10 23.01 -10.99
CA GLU A 44 6.90 22.20 -12.19
C GLU A 44 7.73 22.79 -13.33
N ALA A 45 8.68 22.00 -13.84
CA ALA A 45 9.35 22.32 -15.09
C ALA A 45 8.30 22.20 -16.20
N LYS A 46 7.96 23.34 -16.82
CA LYS A 46 7.09 23.39 -17.99
C LYS A 46 7.78 22.63 -19.13
N GLU A 47 7.46 21.35 -19.26
CA GLU A 47 7.66 20.61 -20.49
C GLU A 47 6.44 20.84 -21.37
N ASP A 48 6.67 21.43 -22.56
CA ASP A 48 5.68 21.70 -23.61
C ASP A 48 5.17 20.41 -24.27
N LEU A 49 4.62 19.51 -23.46
CA LEU A 49 3.76 18.45 -23.92
C LEU A 49 2.36 19.02 -24.04
N LYS A 50 1.78 18.85 -25.24
CA LYS A 50 0.40 19.14 -25.61
C LYS A 50 -0.55 18.40 -24.67
N THR A 51 -0.70 18.90 -23.45
CA THR A 51 -1.56 18.35 -22.41
C THR A 51 -2.98 18.59 -22.88
N LEU A 52 -3.63 17.52 -23.31
CA LEU A 52 -5.06 17.52 -23.57
C LEU A 52 -5.76 18.09 -22.34
N SER A 53 -6.64 19.06 -22.57
CA SER A 53 -7.39 19.70 -21.49
C SER A 53 -8.17 18.65 -20.71
N MET A 54 -8.28 18.79 -19.38
CA MET A 54 -9.08 17.90 -18.52
C MET A 54 -10.49 17.67 -19.10
N LYS A 55 -11.08 18.69 -19.72
CA LYS A 55 -12.38 18.58 -20.40
C LYS A 55 -12.36 17.66 -21.62
N GLU A 56 -11.27 17.67 -22.39
CA GLU A 56 -11.11 16.77 -23.53
C GLU A 56 -10.84 15.33 -23.09
N VAL A 57 -10.10 15.12 -22.00
CA VAL A 57 -9.89 13.79 -21.42
C VAL A 57 -11.21 13.21 -20.93
N VAL A 58 -11.97 13.97 -20.16
CA VAL A 58 -13.30 13.56 -19.68
C VAL A 58 -14.26 13.30 -20.83
N ALA A 59 -14.26 14.14 -21.87
CA ALA A 59 -15.11 13.93 -23.05
C ALA A 59 -14.74 12.65 -23.81
N ARG A 60 -13.43 12.36 -23.95
CA ARG A 60 -12.94 11.12 -24.58
C ARG A 60 -13.29 9.89 -23.75
N GLU A 61 -13.08 9.92 -22.44
CA GLU A 61 -13.46 8.82 -21.55
C GLU A 61 -14.97 8.60 -21.53
N THR A 62 -15.78 9.67 -21.49
CA THR A 62 -17.24 9.56 -21.53
C THR A 62 -17.73 8.95 -22.85
N ALA A 63 -17.10 9.32 -23.97
CA ALA A 63 -17.40 8.71 -25.28
C ALA A 63 -17.01 7.23 -25.31
N LEU A 64 -15.84 6.87 -24.78
CA LEU A 64 -15.40 5.48 -24.65
C LEU A 64 -16.31 4.65 -23.75
N LEU A 65 -16.78 5.20 -22.62
CA LEU A 65 -17.72 4.53 -21.72
C LEU A 65 -19.11 4.35 -22.36
N LEU A 66 -19.59 5.34 -23.10
CA LEU A 66 -20.83 5.22 -23.90
C LEU A 66 -20.70 4.18 -25.02
N GLU A 67 -19.52 4.08 -25.65
CA GLU A 67 -19.21 3.06 -26.64
C GLU A 67 -19.10 1.66 -26.00
N GLN A 68 -18.50 1.56 -24.80
CA GLN A 68 -18.48 0.33 -24.01
C GLN A 68 -19.88 -0.10 -23.57
N GLN A 69 -20.76 0.84 -23.20
CA GLN A 69 -22.17 0.57 -22.88
C GLN A 69 -22.95 0.08 -24.11
N LYS A 70 -22.54 0.47 -25.33
CA LYS A 70 -23.06 -0.07 -26.59
C LYS A 70 -22.58 -1.49 -26.91
N ARG A 71 -21.61 -2.06 -26.17
CA ARG A 71 -21.38 -3.51 -26.22
C ARG A 71 -22.67 -4.14 -25.71
N LEU A 72 -23.39 -4.78 -26.63
CA LEU A 72 -24.70 -5.39 -26.39
C LEU A 72 -24.72 -6.09 -25.03
N SER A 73 -25.64 -5.67 -24.16
CA SER A 73 -25.83 -6.34 -22.87
C SER A 73 -26.06 -7.83 -23.12
N VAL A 74 -25.63 -8.71 -22.20
CA VAL A 74 -25.92 -10.15 -22.27
C VAL A 74 -27.42 -10.39 -22.52
N ARG A 75 -28.27 -9.53 -21.96
CA ARG A 75 -29.72 -9.54 -22.19
C ARG A 75 -30.09 -9.20 -23.64
N ASP A 76 -29.47 -8.19 -24.22
CA ASP A 76 -29.71 -7.81 -25.62
C ASP A 76 -29.19 -8.86 -26.59
N LEU A 77 -28.07 -9.52 -26.26
CA LEU A 77 -27.53 -10.64 -27.00
C LEU A 77 -28.49 -11.85 -26.96
N ALA A 78 -29.01 -12.19 -25.77
CA ALA A 78 -29.99 -13.25 -25.60
C ALA A 78 -31.27 -12.97 -26.39
N ASN A 79 -31.82 -11.76 -26.29
CA ASN A 79 -33.01 -11.35 -27.05
C ASN A 79 -32.79 -11.44 -28.58
N LYS A 80 -31.59 -11.09 -29.08
CA LYS A 80 -31.25 -11.24 -30.50
C LYS A 80 -31.14 -12.71 -30.90
N PHE A 81 -30.56 -13.55 -30.03
CA PHE A 81 -30.43 -14.98 -30.27
C PHE A 81 -31.80 -15.67 -30.32
N GLU A 82 -32.70 -15.36 -29.38
CA GLU A 82 -34.08 -15.89 -29.37
C GLU A 82 -34.86 -15.47 -30.62
N LYS A 83 -34.77 -14.20 -31.04
CA LYS A 83 -35.37 -13.73 -32.29
C LYS A 83 -34.78 -14.44 -33.51
N GLY A 84 -33.47 -14.66 -33.53
CA GLY A 84 -32.78 -15.42 -34.58
C GLY A 84 -33.24 -16.87 -34.64
N LEU A 85 -33.40 -17.51 -33.47
CA LEU A 85 -33.89 -18.88 -33.35
C LEU A 85 -35.34 -19.00 -33.85
N ALA A 86 -36.21 -18.06 -33.46
CA ALA A 86 -37.59 -18.02 -33.92
C ALA A 86 -37.69 -17.78 -35.44
N ALA A 87 -36.82 -16.92 -36.00
CA ALA A 87 -36.74 -16.72 -37.45
C ALA A 87 -36.26 -17.99 -38.17
N ALA A 88 -35.25 -18.68 -37.64
CA ALA A 88 -34.75 -19.93 -38.19
C ALA A 88 -35.80 -21.05 -38.16
N ALA A 89 -36.60 -21.14 -37.09
CA ALA A 89 -37.70 -22.09 -37.00
C ALA A 89 -38.73 -21.88 -38.13
N LYS A 90 -39.13 -20.62 -38.40
CA LYS A 90 -40.03 -20.29 -39.51
C LYS A 90 -39.47 -20.67 -40.88
N LEU A 91 -38.17 -20.45 -41.09
CA LEU A 91 -37.49 -20.84 -42.33
C LEU A 91 -37.42 -22.37 -42.49
N SER A 92 -37.26 -23.11 -41.39
CA SER A 92 -37.29 -24.58 -41.38
C SER A 92 -38.66 -25.13 -41.79
N ASP A 93 -39.74 -24.54 -41.29
CA ASP A 93 -41.11 -24.95 -41.65
C ASP A 93 -41.41 -24.62 -43.12
N GLU A 94 -41.02 -23.43 -43.59
CA GLU A 94 -41.11 -23.05 -45.00
C GLU A 94 -40.31 -24.00 -45.91
N ALA A 95 -39.11 -24.43 -45.49
CA ALA A 95 -38.30 -25.39 -46.24
C ALA A 95 -38.98 -26.77 -46.33
N ARG A 96 -39.63 -27.23 -45.27
CA ARG A 96 -40.41 -28.49 -45.28
C ARG A 96 -41.61 -28.42 -46.22
N LEU A 97 -42.31 -27.28 -46.25
CA LEU A 97 -43.42 -27.07 -47.18
C LEU A 97 -42.94 -27.07 -48.64
N ARG A 98 -41.78 -26.47 -48.93
CA ARG A 98 -41.17 -26.51 -50.27
C ARG A 98 -40.72 -27.90 -50.69
N GLU A 99 -40.18 -28.69 -49.76
CA GLU A 99 -39.79 -30.09 -50.00
C GLU A 99 -41.02 -30.93 -50.39
N ALA A 100 -42.13 -30.78 -49.66
CA ALA A 100 -43.39 -31.43 -49.99
C ALA A 100 -43.96 -30.99 -51.36
N ALA A 101 -43.94 -29.68 -51.64
CA ALA A 101 -44.40 -29.14 -52.93
C ALA A 101 -43.51 -29.59 -54.10
N SER A 102 -42.20 -29.83 -53.89
CA SER A 102 -41.30 -30.35 -54.92
C SER A 102 -41.64 -31.78 -55.33
N LEU A 103 -41.96 -32.64 -54.35
CA LEU A 103 -42.41 -33.99 -54.61
C LEU A 103 -43.70 -34.02 -55.45
N GLU A 104 -44.62 -33.10 -55.19
CA GLU A 104 -45.84 -32.95 -55.98
C GLU A 104 -45.57 -32.49 -57.43
N LYS A 105 -44.57 -31.63 -57.65
CA LYS A 105 -44.15 -31.20 -59.01
C LYS A 105 -43.65 -32.37 -59.85
N HIS A 106 -42.90 -33.32 -59.27
CA HIS A 106 -42.47 -34.54 -59.97
C HIS A 106 -43.65 -35.40 -60.41
N VAL A 107 -44.65 -35.55 -59.54
CA VAL A 107 -45.87 -36.30 -59.86
C VAL A 107 -46.63 -35.61 -61.00
N LEU A 108 -46.72 -34.29 -60.99
CA LEU A 108 -47.40 -33.53 -62.03
C LEU A 108 -46.66 -33.59 -63.38
N LEU A 109 -45.33 -33.40 -63.40
CA LEU A 109 -44.52 -33.51 -64.61
C LEU A 109 -44.61 -34.90 -65.23
N LYS A 110 -44.62 -35.95 -64.40
CA LYS A 110 -44.82 -37.32 -64.87
C LYS A 110 -46.18 -37.49 -65.55
N LYS A 111 -47.26 -37.07 -64.89
CA LYS A 111 -48.63 -37.15 -65.46
C LYS A 111 -48.76 -36.35 -66.75
N LEU A 112 -48.12 -35.17 -66.83
CA LEU A 112 -48.09 -34.35 -68.03
C LEU A 112 -47.37 -35.05 -69.18
N ARG A 113 -46.20 -35.64 -68.92
CA ARG A 113 -45.47 -36.45 -69.90
C ARG A 113 -46.30 -37.62 -70.41
N ASP A 114 -46.92 -38.39 -69.51
CA ASP A 114 -47.77 -39.54 -69.85
C ASP A 114 -48.97 -39.12 -70.73
N ALA A 115 -49.58 -37.96 -70.43
CA ALA A 115 -50.68 -37.41 -71.22
C ALA A 115 -50.23 -36.94 -72.61
N LEU A 116 -49.06 -36.30 -72.71
CA LEU A 116 -48.47 -35.88 -73.98
C LEU A 116 -48.07 -37.08 -74.84
N GLU A 117 -47.53 -38.14 -74.26
CA GLU A 117 -47.20 -39.39 -74.97
C GLU A 117 -48.47 -40.08 -75.51
N SER A 118 -49.56 -40.08 -74.73
CA SER A 118 -50.87 -40.56 -75.18
C SER A 118 -51.45 -39.70 -76.31
N LEU A 119 -51.22 -38.38 -76.29
CA LEU A 119 -51.66 -37.47 -77.35
C LEU A 119 -50.84 -37.67 -78.64
N ARG A 120 -49.52 -37.85 -78.50
CA ARG A 120 -48.58 -38.09 -79.60
C ARG A 120 -49.01 -39.27 -80.47
N GLY A 121 -49.49 -40.35 -79.87
CA GLY A 121 -50.00 -41.54 -80.59
C GLY A 121 -51.31 -41.30 -81.35
N ARG A 122 -51.99 -40.16 -81.14
CA ARG A 122 -53.28 -39.81 -81.75
C ARG A 122 -53.20 -38.65 -82.76
N VAL A 123 -52.07 -37.93 -82.84
CA VAL A 123 -51.88 -36.77 -83.73
C VAL A 123 -50.89 -37.07 -84.86
N ALA A 124 -50.98 -36.34 -85.97
CA ALA A 124 -50.12 -36.52 -87.15
C ALA A 124 -49.72 -35.17 -87.79
N GLY A 125 -48.67 -35.19 -88.61
CA GLY A 125 -48.12 -33.99 -89.27
C GLY A 125 -47.58 -32.98 -88.27
N LYS A 126 -47.75 -31.68 -88.55
CA LYS A 126 -47.21 -30.58 -87.73
C LYS A 126 -47.62 -30.64 -86.25
N ASN A 127 -48.86 -31.05 -85.96
CA ASN A 127 -49.34 -31.18 -84.58
C ASN A 127 -48.59 -32.27 -83.81
N LYS A 128 -48.05 -33.27 -84.49
CA LYS A 128 -47.21 -34.30 -83.87
C LYS A 128 -45.84 -33.73 -83.52
N ASP A 129 -45.25 -32.93 -84.40
CA ASP A 129 -43.98 -32.26 -84.16
C ASP A 129 -44.06 -31.32 -82.94
N ASP A 130 -45.15 -30.54 -82.83
CA ASP A 130 -45.40 -29.65 -81.68
C ASP A 130 -45.55 -30.44 -80.36
N VAL A 131 -46.19 -31.62 -80.39
CA VAL A 131 -46.31 -32.50 -79.21
C VAL A 131 -44.96 -33.13 -78.85
N GLU A 132 -44.15 -33.50 -79.83
CA GLU A 132 -42.79 -34.00 -79.60
C GLU A 132 -41.88 -32.93 -78.97
N GLU A 133 -41.97 -31.67 -79.43
CA GLU A 133 -41.27 -30.54 -78.81
C GLU A 133 -41.75 -30.31 -77.37
N ALA A 134 -43.06 -30.38 -77.11
CA ALA A 134 -43.61 -30.27 -75.77
C ALA A 134 -43.12 -31.39 -74.83
N ILE A 135 -43.02 -32.62 -75.30
CA ILE A 135 -42.44 -33.75 -74.54
C ILE A 135 -40.97 -33.46 -74.21
N ALA A 136 -40.18 -33.01 -75.19
CA ALA A 136 -38.78 -32.67 -74.98
C ALA A 136 -38.60 -31.55 -73.92
N MET A 137 -39.46 -30.53 -73.94
CA MET A 137 -39.45 -29.47 -72.92
C MET A 137 -39.79 -30.00 -71.52
N VAL A 138 -40.79 -30.88 -71.40
CA VAL A 138 -41.17 -31.51 -70.12
C VAL A 138 -40.04 -32.40 -69.58
N GLU A 139 -39.36 -33.15 -70.45
CA GLU A 139 -38.19 -33.96 -70.08
C GLU A 139 -37.02 -33.09 -69.61
N ALA A 140 -36.73 -31.99 -70.31
CA ALA A 140 -35.70 -31.04 -69.89
C ALA A 140 -36.01 -30.42 -68.51
N LEU A 141 -37.27 -30.07 -68.25
CA LEU A 141 -37.72 -29.55 -66.95
C LEU A 141 -37.57 -30.61 -65.84
N ALA A 142 -37.90 -31.87 -66.10
CA ALA A 142 -37.76 -32.96 -65.14
C ALA A 142 -36.28 -33.21 -64.76
N VAL A 143 -35.36 -33.16 -65.74
CA VAL A 143 -33.91 -33.26 -65.49
C VAL A 143 -33.42 -32.12 -64.62
N GLN A 144 -33.78 -30.87 -64.95
CA GLN A 144 -33.38 -29.70 -64.16
C GLN A 144 -33.90 -29.75 -62.72
N LEU A 145 -35.14 -30.24 -62.52
CA LEU A 145 -35.75 -30.33 -61.20
C LEU A 145 -35.04 -31.38 -60.34
N THR A 146 -34.70 -32.53 -60.92
CA THR A 146 -33.92 -33.58 -60.25
C THR A 146 -32.50 -33.11 -59.89
N GLN A 147 -31.85 -32.37 -60.79
CA GLN A 147 -30.51 -31.81 -60.53
C GLN A 147 -30.52 -30.83 -59.35
N ARG A 148 -31.45 -29.86 -59.35
CA ARG A 148 -31.59 -28.91 -58.25
C ARG A 148 -31.89 -29.58 -56.91
N GLU A 149 -32.67 -30.66 -56.91
CA GLU A 149 -32.92 -31.43 -55.69
C GLU A 149 -31.66 -32.13 -55.18
N GLY A 150 -30.82 -32.66 -56.07
CA GLY A 150 -29.52 -33.22 -55.70
C GLY A 150 -28.61 -32.20 -55.00
N GLU A 151 -28.52 -30.98 -55.57
CA GLU A 151 -27.79 -29.86 -54.97
C GLU A 151 -28.37 -29.48 -53.60
N LEU A 152 -29.70 -29.38 -53.48
CA LEU A 152 -30.38 -29.05 -52.22
C LEU A 152 -30.16 -30.12 -51.14
N ILE A 153 -30.14 -31.40 -51.49
CA ILE A 153 -29.83 -32.50 -50.57
C ILE A 153 -28.39 -32.40 -50.07
N GLN A 154 -27.44 -32.08 -50.97
CA GLN A 154 -26.04 -31.88 -50.59
C GLN A 154 -25.89 -30.69 -49.64
N GLU A 155 -26.46 -29.53 -49.97
CA GLU A 155 -26.44 -28.34 -49.12
C GLU A 155 -27.06 -28.62 -47.74
N LYS A 156 -28.20 -29.33 -47.69
CA LYS A 156 -28.83 -29.78 -46.42
C LYS A 156 -27.87 -30.62 -45.58
N GLY A 157 -27.06 -31.47 -46.23
CA GLY A 157 -26.02 -32.25 -45.57
C GLY A 157 -24.89 -31.39 -44.99
N GLU A 158 -24.43 -30.38 -45.73
CA GLU A 158 -23.39 -29.44 -45.27
C GLU A 158 -23.90 -28.55 -44.13
N VAL A 159 -25.13 -28.03 -44.23
CA VAL A 159 -25.79 -27.27 -43.16
C VAL A 159 -25.95 -28.11 -41.89
N LYS A 160 -26.25 -29.41 -42.02
CA LYS A 160 -26.29 -30.33 -40.87
C LYS A 160 -24.92 -30.48 -40.21
N LYS A 161 -23.84 -30.56 -40.98
CA LYS A 161 -22.46 -30.58 -40.42
C LYS A 161 -22.15 -29.27 -39.70
N LEU A 162 -22.45 -28.12 -40.31
CA LEU A 162 -22.26 -26.80 -39.68
C LEU A 162 -23.06 -26.66 -38.38
N THR A 163 -24.29 -27.17 -38.35
CA THR A 163 -25.12 -27.19 -37.14
C THR A 163 -24.47 -27.98 -36.02
N ASN A 164 -23.87 -29.13 -36.33
CA ASN A 164 -23.16 -29.94 -35.33
C ASN A 164 -21.92 -29.21 -34.80
N TYR A 165 -21.13 -28.59 -35.69
CA TYR A 165 -19.97 -27.79 -35.26
C TYR A 165 -20.39 -26.59 -34.39
N LEU A 166 -21.47 -25.91 -34.75
CA LEU A 166 -21.99 -24.79 -33.96
C LEU A 166 -22.47 -25.25 -32.58
N LYS A 167 -23.16 -26.40 -32.50
CA LYS A 167 -23.56 -26.99 -31.22
C LYS A 167 -22.35 -27.28 -30.34
N GLN A 168 -21.36 -27.98 -30.89
CA GLN A 168 -20.14 -28.31 -30.16
C GLN A 168 -19.41 -27.06 -29.69
N ALA A 169 -19.19 -26.08 -30.57
CA ALA A 169 -18.55 -24.82 -30.21
C ALA A 169 -19.33 -24.05 -29.11
N SER A 170 -20.66 -24.13 -29.12
CA SER A 170 -21.50 -23.50 -28.10
C SER A 170 -21.43 -24.22 -26.74
N GLU A 171 -21.34 -25.54 -26.75
CA GLU A 171 -21.15 -26.37 -25.55
C GLU A 171 -19.76 -26.16 -24.96
N ASP A 172 -18.72 -26.16 -25.79
CA ASP A 172 -17.34 -25.89 -25.40
C ASP A 172 -17.21 -24.48 -24.81
N ALA A 173 -17.77 -23.46 -25.46
CA ALA A 173 -17.77 -22.09 -24.95
C ALA A 173 -18.48 -21.98 -23.59
N LYS A 174 -19.61 -22.67 -23.42
CA LYS A 174 -20.31 -22.72 -22.13
C LYS A 174 -19.44 -23.37 -21.05
N LYS A 175 -18.80 -24.48 -21.36
CA LYS A 175 -17.90 -25.19 -20.44
C LYS A 175 -16.74 -24.29 -19.98
N PHE A 176 -16.06 -23.62 -20.91
CA PHE A 176 -14.99 -22.67 -20.58
C PHE A 176 -15.46 -21.56 -19.64
N VAL A 177 -16.63 -20.98 -19.91
CA VAL A 177 -17.20 -19.93 -19.04
C VAL A 177 -17.51 -20.45 -17.64
N ASP A 178 -18.06 -21.66 -17.53
CA ASP A 178 -18.41 -22.24 -16.24
C ASP A 178 -17.16 -22.65 -15.43
N GLU A 179 -16.10 -23.13 -16.09
CA GLU A 179 -14.79 -23.42 -15.48
C GLU A 179 -14.11 -22.15 -14.94
N GLU A 180 -14.03 -21.08 -15.74
CA GLU A 180 -13.46 -19.79 -15.32
C GLU A 180 -14.26 -19.17 -14.16
N ARG A 181 -15.59 -19.30 -14.17
CA ARG A 181 -16.43 -18.87 -13.05
C ARG A 181 -16.17 -19.67 -11.79
N ALA A 182 -15.95 -20.98 -11.91
CA ALA A 182 -15.63 -21.82 -10.76
C ALA A 182 -14.25 -21.47 -10.19
N PHE A 183 -13.26 -21.25 -11.05
CA PHE A 183 -11.92 -20.82 -10.66
C PHE A 183 -11.95 -19.46 -9.94
N ALA A 184 -12.63 -18.47 -10.52
CA ALA A 184 -12.78 -17.15 -9.89
C ALA A 184 -13.49 -17.22 -8.53
N ARG A 185 -14.49 -18.08 -8.37
CA ARG A 185 -15.16 -18.29 -7.07
C ARG A 185 -14.22 -18.90 -6.04
N ALA A 186 -13.45 -19.91 -6.42
CA ALA A 186 -12.48 -20.55 -5.54
C ALA A 186 -11.39 -19.56 -5.09
N GLU A 187 -10.89 -18.72 -6.00
CA GLU A 187 -9.89 -17.69 -5.69
C GLU A 187 -10.45 -16.64 -4.72
N ILE A 188 -11.69 -16.18 -4.93
CA ILE A 188 -12.38 -15.26 -4.01
C ILE A 188 -12.57 -15.89 -2.63
N GLU A 189 -12.96 -17.16 -2.57
CA GLU A 189 -13.15 -17.89 -1.31
C GLU A 189 -11.82 -18.07 -0.56
N ASN A 190 -10.75 -18.41 -1.26
CA ASN A 190 -9.41 -18.51 -0.70
C ASN A 190 -8.93 -17.16 -0.15
N ALA A 191 -9.11 -16.07 -0.92
CA ALA A 191 -8.79 -14.72 -0.46
C ALA A 191 -9.60 -14.33 0.78
N ARG A 192 -10.90 -14.65 0.82
CA ARG A 192 -11.74 -14.43 2.02
C ARG A 192 -11.25 -15.23 3.22
N ALA A 193 -10.88 -16.49 3.05
CA ALA A 193 -10.32 -17.32 4.12
C ALA A 193 -8.98 -16.77 4.62
N ALA A 194 -8.13 -16.24 3.73
CA ALA A 194 -6.89 -15.58 4.12
C ALA A 194 -7.14 -14.30 4.94
N VAL A 195 -8.10 -13.46 4.51
CA VAL A 195 -8.52 -12.27 5.25
C VAL A 195 -9.03 -12.64 6.63
N GLN A 196 -9.90 -13.66 6.73
CA GLN A 196 -10.43 -14.12 8.01
C GLN A 196 -9.32 -14.57 8.97
N ARG A 197 -8.32 -15.33 8.49
CA ARG A 197 -7.16 -15.72 9.32
C ARG A 197 -6.37 -14.52 9.84
N VAL A 198 -6.19 -13.50 9.00
CA VAL A 198 -5.49 -12.27 9.41
C VAL A 198 -6.31 -11.49 10.43
N GLU A 199 -7.63 -11.39 10.24
CA GLU A 199 -8.52 -10.75 11.20
C GLU A 199 -8.50 -11.46 12.55
N GLU A 200 -8.55 -12.79 12.57
CA GLU A 200 -8.44 -13.59 13.81
C GLU A 200 -7.08 -13.38 14.50
N ALA A 201 -5.98 -13.44 13.75
CA ALA A 201 -4.64 -13.20 14.30
C ALA A 201 -4.47 -11.78 14.87
N LEU A 202 -5.04 -10.75 14.21
CA LEU A 202 -5.02 -9.38 14.71
C LEU A 202 -5.85 -9.23 15.99
N GLN A 203 -7.02 -9.87 16.06
CA GLN A 203 -7.83 -9.85 17.28
C GLN A 203 -7.15 -10.55 18.45
N GLU A 204 -6.44 -11.66 18.20
CA GLU A 204 -5.63 -12.34 19.21
C GLU A 204 -4.47 -11.46 19.69
N GLN A 205 -3.75 -10.83 18.76
CA GLN A 205 -2.67 -9.90 19.09
C GLN A 205 -3.17 -8.69 19.90
N GLU A 206 -4.34 -8.14 19.57
CA GLU A 206 -4.96 -7.05 20.33
C GLU A 206 -5.35 -7.48 21.75
N LYS A 207 -5.88 -8.70 21.92
CA LYS A 207 -6.19 -9.25 23.24
C LYS A 207 -4.92 -9.45 24.08
N MET A 208 -3.86 -9.99 23.48
CA MET A 208 -2.58 -10.16 24.17
C MET A 208 -1.96 -8.82 24.56
N SER A 209 -1.90 -7.85 23.65
CA SER A 209 -1.33 -6.53 23.94
C SER A 209 -2.10 -5.78 25.03
N ARG A 210 -3.44 -5.89 25.04
CA ARG A 210 -4.27 -5.36 26.14
C ARG A 210 -4.00 -6.04 27.47
N ALA A 211 -3.74 -7.35 27.47
CA ALA A 211 -3.42 -8.09 28.70
C ALA A 211 -2.02 -7.70 29.24
N THR A 212 -1.00 -7.69 28.35
CA THR A 212 0.36 -7.26 28.70
C THR A 212 0.39 -5.82 29.20
N GLY A 213 -0.23 -4.88 28.48
CA GLY A 213 -0.25 -3.48 28.90
C GLY A 213 -0.95 -3.23 30.24
N LYS A 214 -1.93 -4.07 30.61
CA LYS A 214 -2.53 -4.03 31.96
C LYS A 214 -1.54 -4.55 33.01
N GLN A 215 -0.90 -5.67 32.74
CA GLN A 215 0.10 -6.26 33.64
C GLN A 215 1.26 -5.30 33.89
N ASP A 216 1.80 -4.68 32.83
CA ASP A 216 2.90 -3.70 32.92
C ASP A 216 2.51 -2.48 33.76
N LEU A 217 1.27 -1.99 33.60
CA LEU A 217 0.76 -0.87 34.41
C LEU A 217 0.61 -1.27 35.88
N GLU A 218 0.11 -2.48 36.16
CA GLU A 218 -0.04 -3.01 37.51
C GLU A 218 1.33 -3.16 38.20
N GLU A 219 2.32 -3.71 37.50
CA GLU A 219 3.70 -3.85 37.98
C GLU A 219 4.34 -2.49 38.25
N LEU A 220 4.20 -1.54 37.31
CA LEU A 220 4.69 -0.18 37.49
C LEU A 220 4.04 0.52 38.70
N MET A 221 2.74 0.31 38.93
CA MET A 221 2.09 0.83 40.13
C MET A 221 2.74 0.26 41.41
N VAL A 222 3.01 -1.03 41.47
CA VAL A 222 3.67 -1.66 42.63
C VAL A 222 5.07 -1.07 42.84
N GLU A 223 5.87 -0.97 41.78
CA GLU A 223 7.22 -0.40 41.84
C GLU A 223 7.21 1.06 42.30
N VAL A 224 6.29 1.88 41.79
CA VAL A 224 6.15 3.29 42.18
C VAL A 224 5.78 3.40 43.67
N HIS A 225 4.90 2.53 44.17
CA HIS A 225 4.55 2.50 45.59
C HIS A 225 5.74 2.10 46.45
N GLU A 226 6.50 1.07 46.06
CA GLU A 226 7.68 0.63 46.81
C GLU A 226 8.80 1.68 46.79
N ALA A 227 9.05 2.32 45.65
CA ALA A 227 10.01 3.41 45.54
C ALA A 227 9.62 4.59 46.44
N ARG A 228 8.33 4.89 46.57
CA ARG A 228 7.81 5.90 47.50
C ARG A 228 8.04 5.50 48.95
N ARG A 229 7.78 4.24 49.29
CA ARG A 229 8.00 3.67 50.64
C ARG A 229 9.47 3.72 51.04
N ILE A 230 10.37 3.25 50.17
CA ILE A 230 11.82 3.31 50.38
C ILE A 230 12.26 4.75 50.64
N ARG A 231 11.82 5.70 49.80
CA ARG A 231 12.14 7.13 49.97
C ARG A 231 11.70 7.66 51.33
N MET A 232 10.49 7.34 51.76
CA MET A 232 9.95 7.76 53.06
C MET A 232 10.70 7.14 54.25
N LEU A 233 11.25 5.94 54.12
CA LEU A 233 12.02 5.31 55.20
C LEU A 233 13.44 5.89 55.32
N HIS A 234 14.08 6.22 54.20
CA HIS A 234 15.47 6.69 54.20
C HIS A 234 15.61 8.20 54.45
N GLN A 235 14.64 9.02 54.05
CA GLN A 235 14.72 10.48 54.24
C GLN A 235 14.82 10.90 55.72
N PRO A 236 14.00 10.37 56.66
CA PRO A 236 14.11 10.70 58.08
C PRO A 236 15.40 10.20 58.71
N SER A 237 15.89 9.02 58.32
CA SER A 237 17.17 8.48 58.81
C SER A 237 18.33 9.41 58.46
N LYS A 238 18.38 9.88 57.20
CA LYS A 238 19.43 10.81 56.76
C LYS A 238 19.38 12.15 57.49
N VAL A 239 18.18 12.64 57.82
CA VAL A 239 18.01 13.86 58.61
C VAL A 239 18.53 13.64 60.04
N MET A 240 18.19 12.52 60.69
CA MET A 240 18.70 12.23 62.03
C MET A 240 20.22 12.09 62.08
N ASP A 241 20.83 11.42 61.09
CA ASP A 241 22.29 11.28 61.03
C ASP A 241 22.98 12.66 60.94
N MET A 242 22.44 13.55 60.11
CA MET A 242 22.92 14.94 60.00
C MET A 242 22.71 15.75 61.28
N GLU A 243 21.59 15.55 61.98
CA GLU A 243 21.31 16.22 63.25
C GLU A 243 22.31 15.82 64.33
N HIS A 244 22.63 14.53 64.42
CA HIS A 244 23.65 14.01 65.34
C HIS A 244 25.05 14.57 65.02
N GLU A 245 25.43 14.62 63.74
CA GLU A 245 26.71 15.21 63.31
C GLU A 245 26.80 16.70 63.67
N LEU A 246 25.74 17.48 63.38
CA LEU A 246 25.66 18.90 63.77
C LEU A 246 25.78 19.10 65.28
N GLN A 247 25.16 18.22 66.07
CA GLN A 247 25.21 18.29 67.53
C GLN A 247 26.64 18.04 68.04
N ALA A 248 27.34 17.05 67.48
CA ALA A 248 28.74 16.78 67.78
C ALA A 248 29.65 17.99 67.44
N LEU A 249 29.48 18.58 66.26
CA LEU A 249 30.24 19.76 65.84
C LEU A 249 30.00 20.96 66.75
N ARG A 250 28.76 21.19 67.22
CA ARG A 250 28.44 22.24 68.18
C ARG A 250 29.13 22.04 69.52
N ILE A 251 29.19 20.80 70.01
CA ILE A 251 29.90 20.46 71.26
C ILE A 251 31.40 20.77 71.10
N GLN A 252 32.01 20.29 70.01
CA GLN A 252 33.43 20.55 69.74
C GLN A 252 33.74 22.05 69.60
N LEU A 253 32.87 22.80 68.93
CA LEU A 253 33.02 24.25 68.80
C LEU A 253 32.97 24.92 70.17
N ALA A 254 31.99 24.57 71.02
CA ALA A 254 31.87 25.13 72.36
C ALA A 254 33.10 24.83 73.23
N GLU A 255 33.65 23.62 73.14
CA GLU A 255 34.90 23.27 73.84
C GLU A 255 36.08 24.07 73.31
N LYS A 256 36.27 24.16 72.00
CA LYS A 256 37.37 24.93 71.39
C LYS A 256 37.26 26.41 71.71
N SER A 257 36.05 26.97 71.72
CA SER A 257 35.81 28.35 72.15
C SER A 257 36.18 28.59 73.62
N LYS A 258 35.87 27.66 74.53
CA LYS A 258 36.30 27.75 75.95
C LYS A 258 37.83 27.76 76.06
N HIS A 259 38.51 26.86 75.35
CA HIS A 259 39.98 26.83 75.32
C HIS A 259 40.56 28.11 74.73
N SER A 260 39.99 28.63 73.66
CA SER A 260 40.41 29.89 73.05
C SER A 260 40.27 31.07 74.02
N LEU A 261 39.16 31.16 74.77
CA LEU A 261 38.98 32.19 75.79
C LEU A 261 39.98 32.07 76.95
N LEU A 262 40.30 30.84 77.37
CA LEU A 262 41.31 30.61 78.41
C LEU A 262 42.70 31.06 77.94
N LEU A 263 43.11 30.64 76.74
CA LEU A 263 44.37 31.06 76.14
C LEU A 263 44.43 32.58 75.94
N GLN A 264 43.33 33.21 75.50
CA GLN A 264 43.27 34.66 75.36
C GLN A 264 43.48 35.37 76.72
N LYS A 265 42.91 34.85 77.81
CA LYS A 265 43.15 35.36 79.16
C LYS A 265 44.61 35.19 79.59
N GLU A 266 45.21 34.01 79.36
CA GLU A 266 46.62 33.74 79.68
C GLU A 266 47.57 34.64 78.89
N VAL A 267 47.33 34.82 77.59
CA VAL A 267 48.12 35.72 76.74
C VAL A 267 47.99 37.17 77.22
N LEU A 268 46.79 37.64 77.57
CA LEU A 268 46.61 38.97 78.17
C LEU A 268 47.34 39.12 79.50
N GLN A 269 47.33 38.07 80.33
CA GLN A 269 48.02 38.05 81.61
C GLN A 269 49.54 38.09 81.43
N LEU A 270 50.09 37.33 80.47
CA LEU A 270 51.50 37.37 80.09
C LEU A 270 51.89 38.72 79.49
N PHE A 271 51.04 39.30 78.64
CA PHE A 271 51.28 40.61 78.05
C PHE A 271 51.35 41.70 79.13
N LEU A 272 50.42 41.69 80.10
CA LEU A 272 50.47 42.57 81.27
C LEU A 272 51.72 42.35 82.11
N TYR A 273 52.14 41.10 82.32
CA TYR A 273 53.36 40.77 83.05
C TYR A 273 54.62 41.30 82.36
N VAL A 274 54.78 41.02 81.06
CA VAL A 274 55.92 41.50 80.24
C VAL A 274 55.92 43.02 80.14
N PHE A 275 54.77 43.65 79.93
CA PHE A 275 54.65 45.12 79.90
C PHE A 275 55.10 45.73 81.24
N LYS A 276 54.70 45.12 82.37
CA LYS A 276 55.13 45.52 83.71
C LYS A 276 56.64 45.30 83.95
N SER A 277 57.20 44.21 83.44
CA SER A 277 58.64 43.92 83.52
C SER A 277 59.50 44.85 82.64
N ILE A 278 59.00 45.26 81.47
CA ILE A 278 59.71 46.20 80.59
C ILE A 278 59.61 47.64 81.14
N SER A 279 58.52 48.02 81.80
CA SER A 279 58.40 49.32 82.48
C SER A 279 59.37 49.54 83.66
N CYS A 280 60.21 48.56 84.01
CA CYS A 280 61.30 48.69 84.98
C CYS A 280 62.69 48.94 84.34
N PHE A 281 62.81 49.02 83.01
CA PHE A 281 64.07 49.37 82.32
C PHE A 281 63.95 50.72 81.56
N PRO A 282 65.00 51.57 81.54
CA PRO A 282 64.94 52.91 80.99
C PRO A 282 65.15 52.91 79.46
N TYR A 283 64.31 52.17 78.71
CA TYR A 283 64.28 52.25 77.25
C TYR A 283 62.84 52.34 76.76
N GLN A 284 62.58 53.33 75.91
CA GLN A 284 61.26 53.65 75.40
C GLN A 284 60.92 52.73 74.22
N LEU A 285 59.87 51.91 74.37
CA LEU A 285 59.34 51.08 73.30
C LEU A 285 58.47 51.93 72.37
N VAL A 286 58.82 52.03 71.09
CA VAL A 286 57.98 52.68 70.07
C VAL A 286 57.24 51.61 69.27
N PHE A 287 55.91 51.64 69.31
CA PHE A 287 55.05 50.75 68.54
C PHE A 287 54.88 51.29 67.12
N VAL A 288 55.29 50.54 66.10
CA VAL A 288 55.04 50.89 64.69
C VAL A 288 54.16 49.80 64.09
N ALA A 289 52.89 50.13 63.85
CA ALA A 289 51.94 49.26 63.17
C ALA A 289 51.97 49.53 61.66
N TYR A 290 52.08 48.46 60.86
CA TYR A 290 51.82 48.55 59.42
C TYR A 290 50.42 48.04 59.09
N ALA A 291 49.79 48.64 58.08
CA ALA A 291 48.40 48.39 57.69
C ALA A 291 48.07 46.93 57.25
N ASN A 292 49.07 46.05 57.12
CA ASN A 292 48.90 44.66 56.68
C ASN A 292 49.04 43.60 57.80
N GLY A 293 48.83 43.99 59.07
CA GLY A 293 48.61 43.02 60.17
C GLY A 293 49.85 42.32 60.75
N GLY A 294 51.07 42.73 60.37
CA GLY A 294 52.32 42.33 61.05
C GLY A 294 52.87 43.42 61.96
N SER A 295 53.37 43.06 63.15
CA SER A 295 54.00 43.99 64.12
C SER A 295 55.36 43.47 64.59
N PHE A 296 56.36 44.35 64.73
CA PHE A 296 57.66 44.03 65.34
C PHE A 296 58.18 45.20 66.20
N PHE A 297 59.09 44.91 67.13
CA PHE A 297 59.69 45.88 68.06
C PHE A 297 61.14 46.23 67.69
N LEU A 298 61.51 47.51 67.78
CA LEU A 298 62.89 48.01 67.62
C LEU A 298 63.41 48.59 68.94
N LEU A 299 64.66 48.26 69.31
CA LEU A 299 65.37 48.79 70.48
C LEU A 299 66.48 49.76 70.02
N THR A 300 66.50 50.99 70.56
CA THR A 300 67.59 51.95 70.34
C THR A 300 68.19 52.44 71.67
N ARG A 301 69.51 52.71 71.69
CA ARG A 301 70.32 53.04 72.88
C ARG A 301 70.72 54.52 72.85
N THR A 302 70.59 55.23 73.97
CA THR A 302 71.04 56.62 74.10
C THR A 302 71.91 56.85 75.33
N SER A 303 73.04 57.54 75.14
CA SER A 303 73.83 58.25 76.16
C SER A 303 74.15 59.65 75.60
N PRO A 304 74.59 60.63 76.41
CA PRO A 304 73.73 61.42 77.29
C PRO A 304 73.97 62.95 77.10
N GLN A 305 73.03 63.80 77.51
CA GLN A 305 73.25 65.03 78.30
C GLN A 305 72.05 66.01 78.25
N LEU A 306 71.67 66.45 79.46
CA LEU A 306 71.19 67.76 79.93
C LEU A 306 69.98 68.46 79.26
N PHE A 307 68.86 68.53 80.01
CA PHE A 307 68.28 69.70 80.75
C PHE A 307 67.14 70.35 79.95
N LEU A 308 65.86 70.22 80.33
CA LEU A 308 65.08 70.87 81.42
C LEU A 308 64.38 72.16 80.96
N MET A 309 63.04 72.12 81.08
CA MET A 309 62.05 73.20 81.29
C MET A 309 61.76 74.09 80.06
N ASP A 310 60.51 74.32 79.62
CA ASP A 310 59.19 74.22 80.26
C ASP A 310 58.23 73.21 79.61
#